data_AF-A0A3M2VTG2-F1
#
_entry.id   AF-A0A3M2VTG2-F1
#
_cell.length_a   1.000
_cell.length_b   1.000
_cell.length_c   1.000
_cell.angle_alpha   90.00
_cell.angle_beta   90.00
_cell.angle_gamma   90.00
#
_symmetry.space_group_name_H-M   'P 1'
#
loop_
_entity.id
_entity.type
_entity.pdbx_description
1 polymer ?
#
loop_
_entity_poly.entity_id
_entity_poly.type
_entity_poly.pdbx_seq_one_letter_code
_entity_poly.pdbx_strand_id
1 'polypeptide(L)'
;MTFDPVTNNNVVKGQYPRGFNGYDYTTLQKDKSWKPDEASAVPIVMKAGQFVIFRSMLMHSSLPNSTPDKTRLGYVARYVPGRVKVYPDTDYVKEFGGEYRLDR
;
A
#
# COMPACT_ATOMS: atom_id res chain seq x y z
N MET A 1 13.81 3.10 3.01
CA MET A 1 12.66 3.38 3.90
C MET A 1 13.01 2.86 5.28
N THR A 2 12.76 3.65 6.33
CA THR A 2 12.96 3.23 7.72
C THR A 2 11.60 2.87 8.31
N PHE A 3 11.51 1.72 8.96
CA PHE A 3 10.29 1.31 9.66
C PHE A 3 10.20 2.08 10.98
N ASP A 4 9.17 2.90 11.11
CA ASP A 4 8.85 3.64 12.33
C ASP A 4 7.32 3.78 12.45
N PRO A 5 6.65 2.82 13.10
CA PRO A 5 5.20 2.82 13.22
C PRO A 5 4.66 3.88 14.17
N VAL A 6 5.50 4.48 15.02
CA VAL A 6 5.09 5.54 15.94
C VAL A 6 5.08 6.87 15.20
N THR A 7 6.19 7.24 14.56
CA THR A 7 6.32 8.51 13.84
C THR A 7 5.45 8.57 12.58
N ASN A 8 5.23 7.43 11.92
CA ASN A 8 4.46 7.39 10.67
C ASN A 8 2.94 7.16 10.86
N ASN A 9 2.44 7.23 12.09
CA ASN A 9 1.02 7.06 12.37
C ASN A 9 0.23 8.37 12.17
N ASN A 10 -0.90 8.30 11.46
CA ASN A 10 -1.82 9.43 11.25
C ASN A 10 -1.20 10.75 10.75
N VAL A 11 -0.05 10.68 10.06
CA VAL A 11 0.59 11.86 9.47
C VAL A 11 -0.29 12.42 8.36
N VAL A 12 -0.63 13.70 8.44
CA VAL A 12 -1.44 14.40 7.43
C VAL A 12 -0.59 14.64 6.18
N LYS A 13 -1.04 14.12 5.03
CA LYS A 13 -0.39 14.28 3.73
C LYS A 13 -1.43 14.72 2.71
N GLY A 14 -1.30 15.95 2.23
CA GLY A 14 -2.37 16.60 1.47
C GLY A 14 -3.56 16.88 2.39
N GLN A 15 -4.73 16.36 2.06
CA GLN A 15 -5.97 16.58 2.81
C GLN A 15 -6.30 15.49 3.84
N TYR A 16 -5.60 14.36 3.81
CA TYR A 16 -5.97 13.18 4.60
C TYR A 16 -4.82 12.69 5.49
N PRO A 17 -5.12 12.09 6.66
CA PRO A 17 -4.14 11.28 7.37
C PRO A 17 -3.79 10.04 6.52
N ARG A 18 -2.50 9.83 6.25
CA ARG A 18 -2.01 8.74 5.39
C ARG A 18 -0.72 8.14 5.94
N GLY A 19 -0.57 6.83 5.76
CA GLY A 19 0.63 6.07 6.10
C GLY A 19 0.79 4.84 5.22
N PHE A 20 1.87 4.08 5.42
CA PHE A 20 2.12 2.83 4.72
C PHE A 20 2.68 1.78 5.68
N ASN A 21 1.84 1.21 6.54
CA ASN A 21 2.19 0.11 7.45
C ASN A 21 3.49 0.38 8.26
N GLY A 22 3.58 1.56 8.88
CA GLY A 22 4.76 1.99 9.63
C GLY A 22 5.90 2.59 8.80
N TYR A 23 5.72 2.73 7.49
CA TYR A 23 6.61 3.48 6.61
C TYR A 23 5.96 4.75 6.05
N ASP A 24 6.81 5.64 5.53
CA ASP A 24 6.43 6.74 4.66
C ASP A 24 6.85 6.47 3.20
N TYR A 25 5.86 6.18 2.35
CA TYR A 25 6.09 5.89 0.94
C TYR A 25 6.62 7.09 0.13
N THR A 26 6.44 8.33 0.62
CA THR A 26 6.98 9.53 -0.05
C THR A 26 8.52 9.53 -0.07
N THR A 27 9.16 8.82 0.86
CA THR A 27 10.62 8.67 0.89
C THR A 27 11.16 7.91 -0.33
N LEU A 28 10.31 7.16 -1.05
CA LEU A 28 10.66 6.50 -2.31
C LEU A 28 10.48 7.36 -3.56
N GLN A 29 9.86 8.54 -3.44
CA GLN A 29 9.72 9.44 -4.59
C GLN A 29 11.09 9.78 -5.17
N LYS A 30 11.21 9.67 -6.51
CA LYS A 30 12.43 10.04 -7.24
C LYS A 30 12.68 11.55 -7.15
N ASP A 31 11.63 12.34 -7.36
CA ASP A 31 11.62 13.78 -7.15
C ASP A 31 10.89 14.09 -5.83
N LYS A 32 11.59 14.73 -4.88
CA LYS A 32 11.05 15.06 -3.56
C LYS A 32 10.04 16.21 -3.56
N SER A 33 10.01 16.99 -4.64
CA SER A 33 9.03 18.07 -4.82
C SER A 33 7.75 17.59 -5.50
N TRP A 34 7.80 16.45 -6.19
CA TRP A 34 6.66 15.88 -6.88
C TRP A 34 5.56 15.46 -5.90
N LYS A 35 4.31 15.74 -6.28
CA LYS A 35 3.12 15.32 -5.55
C LYS A 35 2.16 14.59 -6.48
N PRO A 36 1.45 13.57 -6.00
CA PRO A 36 0.32 13.02 -6.73
C PRO A 36 -0.70 14.11 -7.06
N ASP A 37 -1.26 14.07 -8.26
CA ASP A 37 -2.41 14.90 -8.60
C ASP A 37 -3.69 14.32 -7.95
N GLU A 38 -3.88 14.63 -6.67
CA GLU A 38 -5.03 14.14 -5.89
C GLU A 38 -6.37 14.74 -6.39
N ALA A 39 -6.36 15.85 -7.13
CA ALA A 39 -7.59 16.44 -7.69
C ALA A 39 -8.19 15.57 -8.79
N SER A 40 -7.36 14.79 -9.48
CA SER A 40 -7.77 13.82 -10.50
C SER A 40 -8.08 12.42 -9.93
N ALA A 41 -7.99 12.24 -8.61
CA ALA A 41 -8.25 10.94 -7.99
C ALA A 41 -9.76 10.60 -8.01
N VAL A 42 -10.09 9.35 -8.31
CA VAL A 42 -11.48 8.86 -8.36
C VAL A 42 -11.73 7.80 -7.27
N PRO A 43 -12.82 7.90 -6.50
CA PRO A 43 -13.18 6.88 -5.52
C PRO A 43 -13.75 5.64 -6.20
N ILE A 44 -13.32 4.46 -5.76
CA ILE A 44 -13.86 3.17 -6.20
C ILE A 44 -14.66 2.58 -5.04
N VAL A 45 -15.97 2.80 -5.05
CA VAL A 45 -16.90 2.26 -4.05
C VAL A 45 -17.36 0.87 -4.49
N MET A 46 -17.32 -0.10 -3.56
CA MET A 46 -17.61 -1.50 -3.84
C MET A 46 -18.51 -2.11 -2.76
N LYS A 47 -19.40 -3.00 -3.18
CA LYS A 47 -20.19 -3.87 -2.30
C LYS A 47 -19.41 -5.14 -1.96
N ALA A 48 -19.79 -5.80 -0.87
CA ALA A 48 -19.22 -7.10 -0.50
C ALA A 48 -19.33 -8.11 -1.66
N GLY A 49 -18.23 -8.80 -1.96
CA GLY A 49 -18.14 -9.76 -3.06
C GLY A 49 -17.71 -9.17 -4.41
N GLN A 50 -17.67 -7.84 -4.57
CA GLN A 50 -17.13 -7.24 -5.79
C GLN A 50 -15.59 -7.23 -5.78
N PHE A 51 -14.98 -7.16 -6.96
CA PHE A 51 -13.53 -7.02 -7.15
C PHE A 51 -13.21 -5.90 -8.16
N VAL A 52 -12.00 -5.36 -8.07
CA VAL A 52 -11.42 -4.43 -9.04
C VAL A 52 -10.07 -4.95 -9.48
N ILE A 53 -9.76 -4.81 -10.78
CA ILE A 53 -8.47 -5.21 -11.35
C ILE A 53 -7.74 -3.95 -11.76
N PHE A 54 -6.50 -3.81 -11.29
CA PHE A 54 -5.62 -2.72 -11.70
C PHE A 54 -4.16 -3.18 -11.68
N ARG A 55 -3.31 -2.49 -12.45
CA ARG A 55 -1.87 -2.72 -12.45
C ARG A 55 -1.27 -2.13 -11.18
N SER A 56 -0.31 -2.80 -10.55
CA SER A 56 0.38 -2.26 -9.35
C SER A 56 1.08 -0.92 -9.59
N MET A 57 1.44 -0.62 -10.84
CA MET A 57 2.02 0.67 -11.25
C MET A 57 1.00 1.82 -11.34
N LEU A 58 -0.32 1.53 -11.25
CA LEU A 58 -1.34 2.56 -11.19
C LEU A 58 -1.18 3.34 -9.87
N MET A 59 -1.29 4.67 -9.91
CA MET A 59 -1.42 5.46 -8.69
C MET A 59 -2.69 5.04 -7.94
N HIS A 60 -2.52 4.48 -6.74
CA HIS A 60 -3.63 4.01 -5.92
C HIS A 60 -3.36 4.29 -4.44
N SER A 61 -4.43 4.53 -3.70
CA SER A 61 -4.44 4.73 -2.25
C SER A 61 -5.82 4.39 -1.70
N SER A 62 -6.04 4.59 -0.40
CA SER A 62 -7.37 4.52 0.19
C SER A 62 -7.66 5.77 1.01
N LEU A 63 -8.94 6.10 1.12
CA LEU A 63 -9.42 7.06 2.10
C LEU A 63 -9.25 6.49 3.52
N PRO A 64 -9.09 7.36 4.54
CA PRO A 64 -9.10 6.93 5.93
C PRO A 64 -10.47 6.33 6.28
N ASN A 65 -10.48 5.38 7.20
CA ASN A 65 -11.74 4.86 7.74
C ASN A 65 -12.30 5.88 8.75
N SER A 66 -13.45 6.47 8.43
CA SER A 66 -14.12 7.48 9.27
C SER A 66 -15.21 6.89 10.17
N THR A 67 -15.44 5.58 10.15
CA THR A 67 -16.45 4.94 10.99
C THR A 67 -15.87 4.59 12.37
N PRO A 68 -16.63 4.78 13.46
CA PRO A 68 -16.13 4.48 14.81
C PRO A 68 -16.06 2.98 15.12
N ASP A 69 -16.91 2.17 14.49
CA ASP A 69 -17.20 0.79 14.89
C ASP A 69 -17.24 -0.22 13.74
N LYS A 70 -16.92 0.21 12.51
CA LYS A 70 -16.91 -0.66 11.34
C LYS A 70 -15.51 -0.79 10.77
N THR A 71 -15.17 -2.01 10.34
CA THR A 71 -13.91 -2.32 9.68
C THR A 71 -14.17 -2.64 8.22
N ARG A 72 -13.39 -2.03 7.33
CA ARG A 72 -13.37 -2.41 5.91
C ARG A 72 -12.28 -3.46 5.69
N LEU A 73 -12.69 -4.62 5.18
CA LEU A 73 -11.75 -5.65 4.73
C LEU A 73 -11.67 -5.67 3.20
N GLY A 74 -10.45 -5.70 2.67
CA GLY A 74 -10.18 -5.99 1.26
C GLY A 74 -9.20 -7.14 1.16
N TYR A 75 -9.44 -8.06 0.24
CA TYR A 75 -8.53 -9.17 -0.05
C TYR A 75 -7.82 -8.91 -1.39
N VAL A 76 -6.50 -9.13 -1.42
CA VAL A 76 -5.67 -8.84 -2.59
C VAL A 76 -4.99 -10.11 -3.07
N ALA A 77 -5.33 -10.54 -4.29
CA ALA A 77 -4.57 -11.55 -5.03
C ALA A 77 -3.72 -10.85 -6.09
N ARG A 78 -2.44 -11.23 -6.21
CA ARG A 78 -1.49 -10.66 -7.17
C ARG A 78 -1.11 -11.72 -8.20
N TYR A 79 -1.07 -11.34 -9.47
CA TYR A 79 -0.83 -12.26 -10.58
C TYR A 79 0.34 -11.77 -11.43
N VAL A 80 1.18 -12.71 -11.87
CA VAL A 80 2.26 -12.48 -12.84
C VAL A 80 2.27 -13.62 -13.87
N PRO A 81 2.71 -13.38 -15.12
CA PRO A 81 2.93 -14.45 -16.09
C PRO A 81 4.01 -15.44 -15.61
N GLY A 82 3.94 -16.70 -16.04
CA GLY A 82 4.90 -17.74 -15.64
C GLY A 82 6.37 -17.48 -16.01
N ARG A 83 6.64 -16.54 -16.92
CA ARG A 83 8.01 -16.09 -17.26
C ARG A 83 8.64 -15.14 -16.23
N VAL A 84 7.85 -14.61 -15.28
CA VAL A 84 8.35 -13.69 -14.26
C VAL A 84 8.97 -14.50 -13.13
N LYS A 85 10.20 -14.16 -12.76
CA LYS A 85 10.87 -14.74 -11.59
C LYS A 85 10.20 -14.22 -10.31
N VAL A 86 9.64 -15.11 -9.50
CA VAL A 86 9.06 -14.80 -8.19
C VAL A 86 10.09 -15.13 -7.13
N TYR A 87 10.46 -14.14 -6.29
CA TYR A 87 11.53 -14.26 -5.30
C TYR A 87 12.86 -14.82 -5.86
N PRO A 88 13.46 -14.17 -6.88
CA PRO A 88 14.77 -14.59 -7.37
C PRO A 88 15.83 -14.42 -6.27
N ASP A 89 16.72 -15.39 -6.16
CA ASP A 89 17.96 -15.30 -5.36
C ASP A 89 17.73 -15.01 -3.85
N THR A 90 16.57 -15.38 -3.31
CA THR A 90 16.24 -15.23 -1.88
C THR A 90 15.37 -16.39 -1.38
N ASP A 91 15.51 -16.73 -0.11
CA ASP A 91 14.68 -17.70 0.61
C ASP A 91 13.88 -17.05 1.76
N TYR A 92 13.91 -15.72 1.86
CA TYR A 92 13.17 -14.94 2.85
C TYR A 92 12.63 -13.62 2.29
N VAL A 93 11.69 -13.02 3.03
CA VAL A 93 11.17 -11.67 2.85
C VAL A 93 11.35 -10.91 4.16
N LYS A 94 11.98 -9.73 4.11
CA LYS A 94 12.21 -8.87 5.28
C LYS A 94 11.58 -7.50 5.08
N GLU A 95 10.35 -7.34 5.52
CA GLU A 95 9.57 -6.11 5.40
C GLU A 95 8.63 -5.93 6.60
N PHE A 96 8.10 -4.72 6.79
CA PHE A 96 7.10 -4.38 7.82
C PHE A 96 7.51 -4.74 9.26
N GLY A 97 8.80 -4.64 9.55
CA GLY A 97 9.36 -4.95 10.87
C GLY A 97 9.51 -6.45 11.17
N GLY A 98 9.28 -7.32 10.18
CA GLY A 98 9.42 -8.77 10.30
C GLY A 98 10.35 -9.38 9.26
N GLU A 99 10.66 -10.66 9.46
CA GLU A 99 11.37 -11.52 8.51
C GLU A 99 10.66 -12.86 8.43
N TYR A 100 10.38 -13.31 7.20
CA TYR A 100 9.58 -14.49 6.90
C TYR A 100 10.34 -15.38 5.93
N ARG A 101 10.48 -16.66 6.26
CA ARG A 101 11.10 -17.63 5.37
C ARG A 101 10.08 -18.18 4.35
N LEU A 102 10.55 -18.50 3.15
CA LEU A 102 9.69 -18.94 2.04
C LEU A 102 9.42 -20.45 2.01
N ASP A 103 10.10 -21.23 2.85
CA ASP A 103 9.90 -22.68 3.02
C ASP A 103 8.87 -23.03 4.11
N ARG A 104 8.25 -22.03 4.74
CA ARG A 104 7.30 -22.19 5.85
C ARG A 104 6.11 -21.24 5.69
#